data_AF-A0A3S3KGM4-F1
#
_entry.id   AF-A0A3S3KGM4-F1
#
_cell.length_a   1.000
_cell.length_b   1.000
_cell.length_c   1.000
_cell.angle_alpha   90.00
_cell.angle_beta   90.00
_cell.angle_gamma   90.00
#
_symmetry.space_group_name_H-M   'P 1'
#
loop_
_entity.id
_entity.type
_entity.pdbx_description
1 polymer ?
#
loop_
_entity_poly.entity_id
_entity_poly.type
_entity_poly.pdbx_seq_one_letter_code
_entity_poly.pdbx_strand_id
1 'polypeptide(L)'
;MPKVILREIVRQHAEMAAFLWTVYDHHLLHPDENPDMDEERLARLVERLDAHLDGLRIAGEVGREIAGALYAEYPEAGEMFVLRMLVNGAPKRIAELELARVRAYLSENGH
;
A
#
# COMPACT_ATOMS: atom_id res chain seq x y z
N MET A 1 9.73 18.07 21.80
CA MET A 1 8.25 18.15 21.85
C MET A 1 7.69 16.76 21.58
N PRO A 2 6.63 16.30 22.28
CA PRO A 2 5.98 15.05 21.92
C PRO A 2 5.40 15.16 20.51
N LYS A 3 5.58 14.12 19.70
CA LYS A 3 5.08 14.07 18.33
C LYS A 3 3.55 13.88 18.39
N VAL A 4 2.78 14.88 17.97
CA VAL A 4 1.33 14.74 17.84
C VAL A 4 1.04 13.89 16.61
N ILE A 5 0.32 12.79 16.78
CA ILE A 5 -0.11 11.92 15.68
C ILE A 5 -1.60 12.13 15.45
N LEU A 6 -1.95 12.61 14.26
CA LEU A 6 -3.33 12.76 13.82
C LEU A 6 -3.81 11.40 13.28
N ARG A 7 -4.40 10.57 14.15
CA ARG A 7 -4.75 9.17 13.81
C ARG A 7 -5.61 9.05 12.56
N GLU A 8 -6.56 9.95 12.37
CA GLU A 8 -7.41 9.97 11.17
C GLU A 8 -6.61 10.19 9.88
N ILE A 9 -5.63 11.09 9.90
CA ILE A 9 -4.74 11.32 8.75
C ILE A 9 -3.89 10.08 8.48
N VAL A 10 -3.40 9.41 9.51
CA VAL A 10 -2.65 8.16 9.36
C VAL A 10 -3.54 7.05 8.80
N ARG A 11 -4.82 6.98 9.19
CA ARG A 11 -5.80 6.05 8.60
C ARG A 11 -6.01 6.32 7.11
N GLN A 12 -6.16 7.58 6.72
CA GLN A 12 -6.25 7.96 5.31
C GLN A 12 -5.00 7.54 4.51
N HIS A 13 -3.79 7.59 5.11
CA HIS A 13 -2.61 7.03 4.45
C HIS A 13 -2.70 5.51 4.23
N ALA A 14 -3.24 4.75 5.19
CA ALA A 14 -3.41 3.31 5.05
C ALA A 14 -4.44 2.98 3.95
N GLU A 15 -5.60 3.62 3.98
CA GLU A 15 -6.67 3.45 3.00
C GLU A 15 -6.20 3.83 1.59
N MET A 16 -5.54 4.97 1.44
CA MET A 16 -5.02 5.41 0.14
C MET A 16 -3.91 4.51 -0.38
N ALA A 17 -3.02 3.98 0.48
CA ALA A 17 -2.00 3.04 0.05
C ALA A 17 -2.62 1.72 -0.42
N ALA A 18 -3.62 1.19 0.30
CA ALA A 18 -4.34 -0.03 -0.10
C ALA A 18 -5.04 0.16 -1.45
N PHE A 19 -5.79 1.26 -1.62
CA PHE A 19 -6.45 1.60 -2.87
C PHE A 19 -5.47 1.75 -4.05
N LEU A 20 -4.38 2.51 -3.86
CA LEU A 20 -3.40 2.73 -4.93
C LEU A 20 -2.67 1.45 -5.32
N TRP A 21 -2.40 0.54 -4.37
CA TRP A 21 -1.90 -0.79 -4.69
C TRP A 21 -2.87 -1.56 -5.58
N THR A 22 -4.17 -1.58 -5.27
CA THR A 22 -5.17 -2.27 -6.09
C THR A 22 -5.23 -1.71 -7.50
N VAL A 23 -5.16 -0.38 -7.67
CA VAL A 23 -5.10 0.25 -9.01
C VAL A 23 -3.81 -0.12 -9.75
N TYR A 24 -2.67 -0.08 -9.06
CA TYR A 24 -1.37 -0.47 -9.63
C TYR A 24 -1.39 -1.91 -10.13
N ASP A 25 -1.80 -2.84 -9.27
CA ASP A 25 -1.77 -4.26 -9.55
C ASP A 25 -2.74 -4.63 -10.67
N HIS A 26 -3.96 -4.10 -10.62
CA HIS A 26 -4.96 -4.29 -11.66
C HIS A 26 -4.47 -3.79 -13.02
N HIS A 27 -3.89 -2.59 -13.09
CA HIS A 27 -3.37 -2.07 -14.36
C HIS A 27 -2.27 -2.96 -14.94
N LEU A 28 -1.38 -3.51 -14.12
CA LEU A 28 -0.34 -4.41 -14.59
C LEU A 28 -0.88 -5.76 -15.11
N LEU A 29 -2.02 -6.21 -14.59
CA LEU A 29 -2.68 -7.43 -15.06
C LEU A 29 -3.56 -7.18 -16.30
N HIS A 30 -4.08 -5.96 -16.43
CA HIS A 30 -5.04 -5.54 -17.44
C HIS A 30 -4.61 -4.23 -18.13
N PRO A 31 -3.43 -4.20 -18.80
CA PRO A 31 -2.90 -2.96 -19.36
C PRO A 31 -3.80 -2.36 -20.45
N ASP A 32 -4.54 -3.19 -21.18
CA ASP A 32 -5.40 -2.77 -22.30
C ASP A 32 -6.72 -2.10 -21.86
N GLU A 33 -7.11 -2.23 -20.58
CA GLU A 33 -8.39 -1.68 -20.08
C GLU A 33 -8.34 -0.18 -19.80
N ASN A 34 -7.15 0.38 -19.61
CA ASN A 34 -6.96 1.81 -19.39
C ASN A 34 -5.81 2.34 -20.25
N PRO A 35 -6.06 2.61 -21.54
CA PRO A 35 -5.02 3.10 -22.46
C PRO A 35 -4.49 4.49 -22.08
N ASP A 36 -5.22 5.25 -21.26
CA ASP A 36 -4.77 6.54 -20.76
C ASP A 36 -3.73 6.40 -19.65
N MET A 37 -3.53 5.22 -19.06
CA MET A 37 -2.50 4.96 -18.05
C MET A 37 -1.15 4.71 -18.71
N ASP A 38 -0.53 5.78 -19.20
CA ASP A 38 0.84 5.77 -19.71
C ASP A 38 1.91 5.56 -18.61
N GLU A 39 3.16 5.33 -19.03
CA GLU A 39 4.30 5.13 -18.12
C GLU A 39 4.48 6.28 -17.11
N GLU A 40 4.22 7.52 -17.53
CA GLU A 40 4.37 8.71 -16.69
C GLU A 40 3.31 8.74 -15.58
N ARG A 41 2.06 8.37 -15.90
CA ARG A 41 0.96 8.24 -14.93
C ARG A 41 1.19 7.08 -13.98
N LEU A 42 1.69 5.95 -14.49
CA LEU A 42 2.03 4.81 -13.66
C LEU A 42 3.15 5.17 -12.67
N ALA A 43 4.19 5.89 -13.12
CA ALA A 43 5.26 6.37 -12.25
C ALA A 43 4.73 7.30 -11.14
N ARG A 44 3.87 8.26 -11.47
CA ARG A 44 3.21 9.13 -10.47
C ARG A 44 2.33 8.35 -9.49
N LEU A 45 1.66 7.31 -9.95
CA LEU A 45 0.87 6.45 -9.08
C LEU A 45 1.77 5.74 -8.07
N VAL A 46 2.89 5.18 -8.53
CA VAL A 46 3.90 4.54 -7.67
C VAL A 46 4.47 5.53 -6.66
N GLU A 47 4.83 6.74 -7.08
CA GLU A 47 5.32 7.79 -6.16
C GLU A 47 4.31 8.12 -5.06
N ARG A 48 3.03 8.23 -5.41
CA ARG A 48 1.96 8.47 -4.42
C ARG A 48 1.81 7.31 -3.45
N LEU A 49 1.84 6.07 -3.97
CA LEU A 49 1.76 4.86 -3.15
C LEU A 49 2.93 4.82 -2.15
N ASP A 50 4.15 5.04 -2.62
CA ASP A 50 5.35 5.11 -1.78
C ASP A 50 5.25 6.23 -0.72
N ALA A 51 4.72 7.40 -1.08
CA ALA A 51 4.54 8.50 -0.13
C ALA A 51 3.54 8.16 0.98
N HIS A 52 2.45 7.45 0.68
CA HIS A 52 1.50 7.01 1.70
C HIS A 52 2.11 5.95 2.64
N LEU A 53 2.87 4.99 2.10
CA LEU A 53 3.62 4.02 2.90
C LEU A 53 4.67 4.70 3.80
N ASP A 54 5.37 5.71 3.29
CA ASP A 54 6.32 6.49 4.08
C ASP A 54 5.62 7.25 5.22
N GLY A 55 4.43 7.80 4.99
CA GLY A 55 3.58 8.40 6.03
C GLY A 55 3.27 7.43 7.18
N LEU A 56 2.91 6.18 6.85
CA LEU A 56 2.66 5.13 7.84
C LEU A 56 3.94 4.75 8.61
N ARG A 57 5.08 4.62 7.93
CA ARG A 57 6.37 4.34 8.58
C ARG A 57 6.80 5.46 9.52
N ILE A 58 6.57 6.72 9.14
CA ILE A 58 6.84 7.90 9.97
C ILE A 58 5.95 7.93 11.22
N ALA A 59 4.72 7.41 11.12
CA ALA A 59 3.80 7.24 12.25
C ALA A 59 4.20 6.06 13.18
N GLY A 60 5.15 5.23 12.77
CA GLY A 60 5.75 4.19 13.59
C GLY A 60 4.75 3.12 14.02
N GLU A 61 4.67 2.86 15.32
CA GLU A 61 3.75 1.86 15.89
C GLU A 61 2.28 2.19 15.62
N VAL A 62 1.91 3.48 15.69
CA VAL A 62 0.53 3.90 15.39
C VAL A 62 0.16 3.62 13.92
N GLY A 63 1.12 3.76 13.00
CA GLY A 63 0.90 3.39 11.60
C GLY A 63 0.61 1.89 11.43
N ARG A 64 1.34 1.04 12.14
CA ARG A 64 1.12 -0.42 12.14
C ARG A 64 -0.20 -0.82 12.81
N GLU A 65 -0.53 -0.20 13.93
CA GLU A 65 -1.80 -0.40 14.64
C GLU A 65 -2.99 -0.08 13.74
N ILE A 66 -2.94 1.08 13.07
CA ILE A 66 -4.00 1.53 12.17
C ILE A 66 -4.12 0.64 10.94
N ALA A 67 -3.01 0.27 10.30
CA ALA A 67 -3.04 -0.67 9.17
C ALA A 67 -3.60 -2.04 9.59
N GLY A 68 -3.28 -2.52 10.79
CA GLY A 68 -3.84 -3.76 11.35
C GLY A 68 -5.34 -3.66 11.63
N ALA A 69 -5.80 -2.55 12.20
CA ALA A 69 -7.21 -2.30 12.41
C ALA A 69 -7.98 -2.21 11.08
N LEU A 70 -7.39 -1.58 10.07
CA LEU A 70 -7.98 -1.47 8.74
C LEU A 70 -8.12 -2.84 8.07
N TYR A 71 -7.08 -3.68 8.10
CA TYR A 71 -7.16 -5.05 7.58
C TYR A 71 -8.16 -5.92 8.36
N ALA A 72 -8.28 -5.73 9.68
CA ALA A 72 -9.28 -6.45 10.47
C ALA A 72 -10.72 -6.04 10.09
N GLU A 73 -10.93 -4.80 9.65
CA GLU A 73 -12.21 -4.29 9.17
C GLU A 73 -12.49 -4.71 7.71
N TYR A 74 -11.45 -4.66 6.86
CA TYR A 74 -11.49 -4.98 5.42
C TYR A 74 -10.32 -5.91 5.07
N PRO A 75 -10.49 -7.24 5.13
CA PRO A 75 -9.40 -8.20 4.96
C PRO A 75 -9.01 -8.45 3.50
N GLU A 76 -8.99 -7.40 2.67
CA GLU A 76 -8.74 -7.51 1.23
C GLU A 76 -7.24 -7.44 0.89
N ALA A 77 -6.91 -7.68 -0.39
CA ALA A 77 -5.53 -7.73 -0.86
C ALA A 77 -4.78 -6.40 -0.68
N GLY A 78 -5.44 -5.25 -0.80
CA GLY A 78 -4.84 -3.93 -0.62
C GLY A 78 -4.38 -3.68 0.82
N GLU A 79 -5.24 -3.98 1.79
CA GLU A 79 -4.96 -3.83 3.21
C GLU A 79 -3.88 -4.80 3.67
N MET A 80 -3.95 -6.06 3.21
CA MET A 80 -2.89 -7.04 3.43
C MET A 80 -1.55 -6.55 2.87
N PHE A 81 -1.53 -6.02 1.65
CA PHE A 81 -0.32 -5.46 1.04
C PHE A 81 0.29 -4.37 1.93
N VAL A 82 -0.51 -3.41 2.41
CA VAL A 82 -0.03 -2.34 3.30
C VAL A 82 0.57 -2.92 4.58
N LEU A 83 -0.09 -3.89 5.22
CA LEU A 83 0.45 -4.56 6.41
C LEU A 83 1.82 -5.18 6.15
N ARG A 84 1.99 -5.87 5.02
CA ARG A 84 3.27 -6.49 4.64
C ARG A 84 4.35 -5.47 4.33
N MET A 85 4.01 -4.30 3.81
CA MET A 85 4.98 -3.22 3.54
C MET A 85 5.51 -2.52 4.81
N LEU A 86 4.86 -2.74 5.97
CA LEU A 86 5.24 -2.14 7.25
C LEU A 86 6.01 -3.09 8.18
N VAL A 87 6.24 -4.35 7.80
CA VAL A 87 7.06 -5.26 8.60
C VAL A 87 8.55 -4.91 8.49
N ASN A 88 9.31 -5.21 9.55
CA ASN A 88 10.76 -5.01 9.53
C ASN A 88 11.40 -5.86 8.41
N GLY A 89 12.25 -5.22 7.60
CA GLY A 89 12.93 -5.86 6.48
C GLY A 89 12.10 -5.96 5.20
N ALA A 90 10.87 -5.43 5.18
CA ALA A 90 10.13 -5.25 3.93
C ALA A 90 10.87 -4.29 2.97
N PRO A 91 10.71 -4.48 1.65
CA PRO A 91 11.16 -3.51 0.66
C PRO A 91 10.61 -2.11 0.97
N LYS A 92 11.42 -1.08 0.74
CA LYS A 92 11.04 0.30 1.06
C LYS A 92 10.23 0.94 -0.05
N ARG A 93 10.47 0.53 -1.29
CA ARG A 93 9.86 1.08 -2.51
C ARG A 93 9.13 0.01 -3.29
N ILE A 94 8.08 0.39 -4.01
CA ILE A 94 7.35 -0.51 -4.92
C ILE A 94 8.28 -1.10 -5.98
N ALA A 95 9.25 -0.31 -6.48
CA ALA A 95 10.22 -0.75 -7.48
C ALA A 95 11.16 -1.88 -7.02
N GLU A 96 11.25 -2.12 -5.70
CA GLU A 96 12.07 -3.20 -5.12
C GLU A 96 11.30 -4.52 -4.99
N LEU A 97 10.00 -4.53 -5.31
CA LEU A 97 9.13 -5.70 -5.12
C LEU A 97 9.33 -6.75 -6.20
N GLU A 98 9.39 -8.00 -5.78
CA GLU A 98 9.23 -9.14 -6.67
C GLU A 98 7.73 -9.43 -6.85
N LEU A 99 7.09 -8.78 -7.81
CA LEU A 99 5.62 -8.73 -7.94
C LEU A 99 4.95 -10.11 -8.02
N ALA A 100 5.57 -11.09 -8.67
CA ALA A 100 5.03 -12.45 -8.74
C ALA A 100 4.90 -13.08 -7.34
N ARG A 101 5.91 -12.88 -6.48
CA ARG A 101 5.89 -13.37 -5.10
C ARG A 101 4.89 -12.61 -4.24
N VAL A 102 4.78 -11.29 -4.42
CA VAL A 102 3.78 -10.47 -3.73
C VAL A 102 2.37 -10.96 -4.07
N ARG A 103 2.04 -11.11 -5.36
CA ARG A 103 0.73 -11.60 -5.81
C ARG A 103 0.40 -12.98 -5.27
N ALA A 104 1.34 -13.93 -5.33
CA ALA A 104 1.13 -15.27 -4.79
C ALA A 104 0.76 -15.23 -3.30
N TYR A 105 1.51 -14.43 -2.53
CA TYR A 105 1.22 -14.25 -1.11
C TYR A 105 -0.15 -13.60 -0.88
N LEU A 106 -0.49 -12.55 -1.63
CA LEU A 106 -1.77 -11.87 -1.49
C LEU A 106 -2.94 -12.78 -1.88
N SER A 107 -2.84 -13.61 -2.92
CA SER A 107 -3.91 -14.54 -3.30
C SER A 107 -4.19 -15.63 -2.25
N GLU A 108 -3.22 -15.94 -1.40
CA GLU A 108 -3.34 -16.93 -0.33
C GLU A 108 -3.85 -16.33 1.00
N ASN A 109 -3.72 -15.01 1.17
CA ASN A 109 -3.88 -14.35 2.48
C ASN A 109 -4.80 -13.11 2.47
N GLY A 110 -5.14 -12.56 1.30
CA GLY A 110 -6.18 -11.55 1.12
C GLY A 110 -7.48 -12.23 0.71
N HIS A 111 -8.59 -11.88 1.36
CA HIS A 111 -9.92 -12.44 1.12
C HIS A 111 -10.75 -11.58 0.18
#